data_AF-A0A543F8J6-F1
#
_entry.id   AF-A0A543F8J6-F1
#
_cell.length_a   1.000
_cell.length_b   1.000
_cell.length_c   1.000
_cell.angle_alpha   90.00
_cell.angle_beta   90.00
_cell.angle_gamma   90.00
#
_symmetry.space_group_name_H-M   'P 1'
#
loop_
_entity.id
_entity.type
_entity.pdbx_description
1 polymer ?
#
loop_
_entity_poly.entity_id
_entity_poly.type
_entity_poly.pdbx_seq_one_letter_code
_entity_poly.pdbx_strand_id
1 'polypeptide(L)'
;MAITATEWLITSDVALEAAFRVDLPEPSRGRWVLSYLPTERRLTREQALVGVALAEMILLDQPQSGEYFDLGVGRLYAAQLGLTLHEVMCLLALRADGNADRLPCPPNDTGDHDSAPTVAEGTTVFAV
;
A
#
# COMPACT_ATOMS: atom_id res chain seq x y z
N MET A 1 -2.24 21.37 0.51
CA MET A 1 -2.26 20.01 1.08
C MET A 1 -1.80 20.12 2.51
N ALA A 2 -2.43 19.37 3.41
CA ALA A 2 -2.33 19.60 4.85
C ALA A 2 -1.98 18.32 5.59
N ILE A 3 -0.74 18.26 6.06
CA ILE A 3 -0.32 17.24 7.02
C ILE A 3 -0.99 17.56 8.37
N THR A 4 -1.72 16.59 8.89
CA THR A 4 -2.30 16.64 10.23
C THR A 4 -1.41 15.85 11.18
N ALA A 5 -0.85 16.52 12.19
CA ALA A 5 0.03 15.91 13.17
C ALA A 5 -0.53 16.06 14.59
N THR A 6 -0.86 14.93 15.21
CA THR A 6 -1.29 14.84 16.61
C THR A 6 -0.15 14.27 17.48
N GLU A 7 -0.44 14.00 18.75
CA GLU A 7 0.50 13.31 19.65
C GLU A 7 0.73 11.84 19.29
N TRP A 8 -0.18 11.24 18.52
CA TRP A 8 -0.23 9.79 18.28
C TRP A 8 -0.14 9.39 16.81
N LEU A 9 -0.59 10.29 15.94
CA LEU A 9 -0.81 10.02 14.52
C LEU A 9 -0.40 11.24 13.68
N ILE A 10 0.34 10.99 12.62
CA ILE A 10 0.63 11.95 11.56
C ILE A 10 0.10 11.38 10.25
N THR A 11 -0.73 12.14 9.53
CA THR A 11 -1.35 11.74 8.26
C THR A 11 -1.33 12.88 7.27
N SER A 12 -1.44 12.55 5.98
CA SER A 12 -1.67 13.49 4.89
C SER A 12 -3.11 13.34 4.39
N ASP A 13 -3.71 14.42 3.88
CA ASP A 13 -4.98 14.38 3.15
C ASP A 13 -4.84 13.84 1.71
N VAL A 14 -3.60 13.60 1.28
CA VAL A 14 -3.24 13.15 -0.07
C VAL A 14 -2.62 11.76 -0.05
N ALA A 15 -1.60 11.55 0.79
CA ALA A 15 -0.95 10.26 0.90
C ALA A 15 -1.73 9.35 1.85
N LEU A 16 -1.95 8.10 1.44
CA LEU A 16 -2.48 7.05 2.32
C LEU A 16 -1.47 6.59 3.38
N GLU A 17 -0.26 7.14 3.34
CA GLU A 17 0.81 6.85 4.28
C GLU A 17 0.66 7.65 5.58
N ALA A 18 0.98 6.99 6.69
CA ALA A 18 0.80 7.53 8.03
C ALA A 18 1.98 7.19 8.93
N ALA A 19 2.18 8.00 9.96
CA ALA A 19 3.10 7.71 11.04
C ALA A 19 2.35 7.50 12.36
N PHE A 20 2.73 6.47 13.11
CA PHE A 20 2.13 6.11 14.39
C PHE A 20 3.17 6.18 15.49
N ARG A 21 2.78 6.70 16.65
CA ARG A 21 3.60 6.64 17.86
C ARG A 21 3.41 5.31 18.57
N VAL A 22 4.52 4.65 18.91
CA VAL A 22 4.55 3.39 19.64
C VAL A 22 4.85 3.67 21.11
N ASP A 23 3.86 3.45 21.99
CA ASP A 23 4.00 3.61 23.45
C ASP A 23 3.83 2.29 24.21
N LEU A 24 4.40 1.22 23.66
CA LEU A 24 4.57 -0.05 24.38
C LEU A 24 5.67 0.08 25.45
N PRO A 25 5.60 -0.72 26.54
CA PRO A 25 6.61 -0.74 27.60
C PRO A 25 7.90 -1.44 27.13
N GLU A 26 8.58 -0.82 26.18
CA GLU A 26 9.82 -1.27 25.54
C GLU A 26 10.82 -0.11 25.46
N PRO A 27 12.13 -0.37 25.20
CA PRO A 27 13.13 0.68 25.06
C PRO A 27 12.81 1.71 23.97
N SER A 28 11.97 1.34 22.99
CA SER A 28 11.51 2.23 21.91
C SER A 28 10.20 2.96 22.21
N ARG A 29 9.78 3.04 23.48
CA ARG A 29 8.63 3.84 23.89
C ARG A 29 8.74 5.29 23.40
N GLY A 30 7.64 5.84 22.91
CA GLY A 30 7.55 7.22 22.42
C GLY A 30 8.17 7.43 21.04
N ARG A 31 8.59 6.35 20.36
CA ARG A 31 9.15 6.43 19.00
C ARG A 31 8.08 6.26 17.95
N TRP A 32 8.36 6.76 16.77
CA TRP A 32 7.43 6.74 15.65
C TRP A 32 7.79 5.65 14.65
N VAL A 33 6.77 5.10 13.98
CA VAL A 33 6.90 4.19 12.83
C VAL A 33 6.15 4.77 11.65
N LEU A 34 6.68 4.60 10.45
CA LEU A 34 6.02 4.98 9.19
C LEU A 34 5.43 3.74 8.54
N SER A 35 4.24 3.85 7.97
CA SER A 35 3.49 2.75 7.36
C SER A 35 4.21 2.06 6.19
N TYR A 36 5.09 2.77 5.50
CA TYR A 36 5.87 2.25 4.36
C TYR A 36 7.32 1.87 4.73
N LEU A 37 7.73 2.01 5.99
CA LEU A 37 9.05 1.56 6.45
C LEU A 37 8.95 0.27 7.27
N PRO A 38 10.04 -0.53 7.34
CA PRO A 38 10.11 -1.65 8.26
C PRO A 38 9.81 -1.21 9.70
N THR A 39 8.97 -1.97 10.40
CA THR A 39 8.45 -1.56 11.72
C THR A 39 9.54 -1.52 12.79
N GLU A 40 10.71 -2.11 12.56
CA GLU A 40 11.86 -2.06 13.47
C GLU A 40 12.54 -0.68 13.42
N ARG A 41 12.31 0.12 12.37
CA ARG A 41 12.80 1.50 12.30
C ARG A 41 12.02 2.39 13.26
N ARG A 42 12.71 2.88 14.28
CA ARG A 42 12.18 3.78 15.30
C ARG A 42 12.62 5.21 15.00
N LEU A 43 11.68 6.08 14.70
CA LEU A 43 11.92 7.46 14.29
C LEU A 43 11.66 8.44 15.44
N THR A 44 12.25 9.63 15.34
CA THR A 44 11.77 10.79 16.12
C THR A 44 10.48 11.34 15.51
N ARG A 45 9.80 12.25 16.23
CA ARG A 45 8.59 12.89 15.71
C ARG A 45 8.88 13.72 14.45
N GLU A 46 10.02 14.40 14.42
CA GLU A 46 10.46 15.21 13.28
C GLU A 46 10.71 14.32 12.06
N GLN A 47 11.41 13.20 12.24
CA GLN A 47 11.62 12.24 11.16
C GLN A 47 10.31 11.64 10.64
N ALA A 48 9.38 11.33 11.53
CA ALA A 48 8.05 10.84 11.13
C ALA A 48 7.29 11.88 10.29
N LEU A 49 7.32 13.15 10.69
CA LEU A 49 6.71 14.25 9.94
C LEU A 49 7.35 14.38 8.55
N VAL A 50 8.67 14.37 8.49
CA VAL A 50 9.44 14.43 7.23
C VAL A 50 9.11 13.25 6.33
N GLY A 51 8.93 12.05 6.89
CA GLY A 51 8.57 10.87 6.11
C GLY A 51 7.15 10.90 5.53
N VAL A 52 6.18 11.45 6.25
CA VAL A 52 4.82 11.66 5.70
C VAL A 52 4.85 12.73 4.61
N ALA A 53 5.57 13.84 4.83
CA ALA A 53 5.73 14.89 3.84
C ALA A 53 6.43 14.40 2.56
N LEU A 54 7.47 13.58 2.70
CA LEU A 54 8.18 13.00 1.56
C LEU A 54 7.28 12.06 0.76
N ALA A 55 6.45 11.23 1.42
CA ALA A 55 5.50 10.35 0.74
C ALA A 55 4.44 11.16 -0.02
N GLU A 56 3.93 12.24 0.58
CA GLU A 56 3.02 13.18 -0.08
C GLU A 56 3.67 13.77 -1.34
N MET A 57 4.88 14.32 -1.24
CA MET A 57 5.58 14.91 -2.38
C MET A 57 5.80 13.92 -3.54
N ILE A 58 6.22 12.67 -3.24
CA ILE A 58 6.48 11.65 -4.26
C ILE A 58 5.18 11.18 -4.93
N LEU A 59 4.10 11.00 -4.16
CA LEU A 59 2.82 10.53 -4.69
C LEU A 59 2.07 11.63 -5.44
N LEU A 60 2.32 12.89 -5.11
CA LEU A 60 1.76 14.03 -5.84
C LEU A 60 2.40 14.24 -7.19
N ASP A 61 3.70 14.00 -7.36
CA ASP A 61 4.39 14.18 -8.65
C ASP A 61 3.95 13.19 -9.75
N GLN A 62 2.90 12.41 -9.52
CA GLN A 62 2.30 11.62 -10.58
C GLN A 62 1.80 12.56 -11.69
N PRO A 63 1.96 12.18 -12.97
CA PRO A 63 1.89 13.06 -14.14
C PRO A 63 0.56 13.82 -14.34
N GLN A 64 -0.42 13.59 -13.48
CA GLN A 64 -1.74 14.21 -13.48
C GLN A 64 -1.84 15.49 -12.64
N SER A 65 -0.90 15.74 -11.71
CA SER A 65 -1.02 16.84 -10.72
C SER A 65 -0.48 18.19 -11.18
N GLY A 66 0.42 18.23 -12.17
CA GLY A 66 0.98 19.46 -12.73
C GLY A 66 1.92 20.25 -11.80
N GLU A 67 2.16 19.77 -10.57
CA GLU A 67 3.18 20.31 -9.66
C GLU A 67 4.50 19.57 -9.87
N TYR A 68 5.62 20.31 -9.93
CA TYR A 68 6.94 19.72 -10.18
C TYR A 68 7.61 19.35 -8.86
N PHE A 69 7.86 18.06 -8.66
CA PHE A 69 8.64 17.57 -7.52
C PHE A 69 10.09 18.02 -7.57
N ASP A 70 10.53 18.71 -6.51
CA ASP A 70 11.93 19.04 -6.33
C ASP A 70 12.70 17.82 -5.81
N LEU A 71 13.41 17.14 -6.72
CA LEU A 71 14.31 16.02 -6.43
C LEU A 71 15.38 16.37 -5.37
N GLY A 72 15.80 17.63 -5.27
CA GLY A 72 16.76 18.09 -4.27
C GLY A 72 16.18 18.04 -2.86
N VAL A 73 14.96 18.56 -2.69
CA VAL A 73 14.23 18.47 -1.42
C VAL A 73 13.90 17.01 -1.08
N GLY A 74 13.47 16.22 -2.07
CA GLY A 74 13.20 14.80 -1.89
C GLY A 74 14.41 14.02 -1.37
N ARG A 75 15.61 14.28 -1.93
CA ARG A 75 16.86 13.67 -1.46
C ARG A 75 17.23 14.10 -0.03
N LEU A 76 17.05 15.39 0.29
CA LEU A 76 17.31 15.91 1.62
C LEU A 76 16.43 15.21 2.66
N TYR A 77 15.13 15.06 2.38
CA TYR A 77 14.18 14.42 3.29
C TYR A 77 14.46 12.93 3.43
N ALA A 78 14.77 12.22 2.34
CA ALA A 78 15.17 10.82 2.40
C ALA A 78 16.42 10.62 3.28
N ALA A 79 17.41 11.51 3.14
CA ALA A 79 18.62 11.46 3.95
C ALA A 79 18.34 11.65 5.45
N GLN A 80 17.35 12.48 5.83
CA GLN A 80 16.94 12.63 7.23
C GLN A 80 16.34 11.34 7.83
N LEU A 81 15.82 10.45 6.98
CA LEU A 81 15.35 9.11 7.35
C LEU A 81 16.47 8.06 7.31
N GLY A 82 17.69 8.44 6.91
CA GLY A 82 18.79 7.51 6.67
C GLY A 82 18.49 6.56 5.51
N LEU A 83 17.88 7.08 4.44
CA LEU A 83 17.56 6.37 3.20
C LEU A 83 17.97 7.21 1.99
N THR A 84 18.11 6.56 0.85
CA THR A 84 18.17 7.21 -0.44
C THR A 84 16.75 7.50 -0.95
N LEU A 85 16.60 8.52 -1.79
CA LEU A 85 15.32 8.82 -2.42
C LEU A 85 14.78 7.62 -3.22
N HIS A 86 15.66 6.89 -3.91
CA HIS A 86 15.30 5.69 -4.66
C HIS A 86 14.71 4.60 -3.75
N GLU A 87 15.32 4.32 -2.60
CA GLU A 87 14.78 3.33 -1.65
C GLU A 87 13.37 3.71 -1.17
N VAL A 88 13.15 4.99 -0.86
CA VAL A 88 11.82 5.48 -0.46
C VAL A 88 10.80 5.28 -1.57
N MET A 89 11.14 5.64 -2.81
CA MET A 89 10.26 5.42 -3.97
C MET A 89 9.91 3.94 -4.16
N CYS A 90 10.88 3.03 -4.03
CA CYS A 90 10.63 1.59 -4.12
C CYS A 90 9.71 1.09 -3.01
N LEU A 91 9.91 1.52 -1.76
CA LEU A 91 9.07 1.13 -0.64
C LEU A 91 7.62 1.60 -0.82
N LEU A 92 7.42 2.81 -1.34
CA LEU A 92 6.09 3.34 -1.66
C LEU A 92 5.44 2.58 -2.83
N ALA A 93 6.19 2.29 -3.89
CA ALA A 93 5.69 1.53 -5.05
C ALA A 93 5.23 0.12 -4.65
N LEU A 94 6.01 -0.60 -3.84
CA LEU A 94 5.67 -1.94 -3.36
C LEU A 94 4.36 -1.97 -2.54
N ARG A 95 4.00 -0.86 -1.89
CA ARG A 95 2.73 -0.72 -1.18
C ARG A 95 1.56 -0.39 -2.10
N ALA A 96 1.79 0.36 -3.17
CA ALA A 96 0.75 0.68 -4.15
C ALA A 96 0.22 -0.59 -4.84
N ASP A 97 1.11 -1.54 -5.14
CA ASP A 97 0.74 -2.83 -5.76
C ASP A 97 -0.15 -3.71 -4.86
N GLY A 98 0.00 -3.61 -3.54
CA GLY A 98 -0.82 -4.34 -2.57
C GLY A 98 -2.27 -3.83 -2.46
N ASN A 99 -2.53 -2.60 -2.90
CA ASN A 99 -3.85 -1.96 -2.96
C ASN A 99 -4.42 -1.93 -4.39
N ALA A 100 -3.67 -2.38 -5.40
CA ALA A 100 -4.20 -2.63 -6.72
C ALA A 100 -5.10 -3.87 -6.63
N ASP A 101 -6.38 -3.61 -6.44
CA ASP A 101 -7.45 -4.61 -6.44
C ASP A 101 -7.23 -5.59 -7.61
N ARG A 102 -7.39 -6.89 -7.30
CA ARG A 102 -7.26 -8.00 -8.23
C ARG A 102 -7.88 -7.63 -9.58
N LEU A 103 -7.07 -7.61 -10.64
CA LEU A 103 -7.60 -7.63 -12.00
C LEU A 103 -8.68 -8.73 -12.06
N PRO A 104 -9.93 -8.45 -12.50
CA PRO A 104 -10.90 -9.50 -12.72
C PRO A 104 -10.30 -10.46 -13.73
N CYS A 105 -10.20 -11.75 -13.37
CA CYS A 105 -9.81 -12.79 -14.32
C CYS A 105 -10.66 -12.62 -15.59
N PRO A 106 -10.07 -12.73 -16.79
CA PRO A 106 -10.87 -12.67 -18.01
C PRO A 106 -11.96 -13.73 -17.95
N PRO A 107 -13.17 -13.45 -18.44
CA PRO A 107 -14.24 -14.43 -18.45
C PRO A 107 -13.74 -15.65 -19.23
N ASN A 108 -13.76 -16.82 -18.59
CA ASN A 108 -13.53 -18.08 -19.27
C ASN A 108 -14.52 -18.18 -20.42
N ASP A 109 -14.01 -18.06 -21.64
CA ASP A 109 -14.72 -18.38 -22.87
C ASP A 109 -14.88 -19.91 -22.93
N THR A 110 -15.79 -20.41 -22.10
CA THR A 110 -16.20 -21.82 -22.17
C THR A 110 -17.37 -21.84 -23.11
N GLY A 111 -17.05 -22.07 -24.38
CA GLY A 111 -18.02 -22.33 -25.42
C GLY A 111 -19.06 -23.33 -24.94
N ASP A 112 -20.30 -22.87 -24.93
CA ASP A 112 -21.50 -23.67 -24.75
C ASP A 112 -21.64 -24.58 -25.97
N HIS A 113 -20.92 -25.70 -25.96
CA HIS A 113 -21.19 -26.82 -26.85
C HIS A 113 -22.15 -27.77 -26.14
N ASP A 114 -23.41 -27.35 -26.13
CA ASP A 114 -24.57 -28.21 -25.92
C ASP A 114 -24.61 -29.25 -27.05
N SER A 115 -24.21 -30.49 -26.74
CA SER A 115 -24.51 -31.69 -27.53
C SER A 115 -24.39 -32.91 -26.64
N ALA A 116 -25.52 -33.28 -26.03
CA ALA A 116 -25.74 -34.56 -25.39
C ALA A 116 -25.58 -35.73 -26.39
N PRO A 117 -25.20 -36.91 -25.89
CA PRO A 117 -25.93 -38.10 -26.31
C PRO A 117 -26.56 -38.84 -25.12
N THR A 118 -27.85 -39.08 -25.29
CA THR A 118 -28.76 -39.90 -24.49
C THR A 118 -28.19 -41.28 -24.20
N VAL A 119 -28.06 -41.64 -22.91
CA VAL A 119 -27.81 -43.02 -22.46
C VAL A 119 -29.16 -43.65 -22.12
N ALA A 120 -29.44 -44.79 -22.75
CA ALA A 120 -30.67 -45.56 -22.57
C ALA A 120 -30.77 -46.17 -21.17
N GLU A 121 -31.90 -45.96 -20.51
CA GLU A 121 -32.25 -46.56 -19.21
C GLU A 121 -32.56 -48.06 -19.36
N GLY A 122 -31.76 -48.89 -18.70
CA GLY A 122 -32.07 -50.30 -18.46
C GLY A 122 -33.01 -50.45 -17.27
N THR A 123 -34.28 -50.76 -17.55
CA THR A 123 -35.30 -51.14 -16.57
C THR A 123 -34.93 -52.44 -15.86
N THR A 124 -34.89 -52.43 -14.52
CA THR A 124 -34.97 -53.67 -13.73
C THR A 124 -36.10 -53.54 -12.71
N VAL A 125 -37.15 -54.33 -12.91
CA VAL A 125 -38.32 -54.48 -12.02
C VAL A 125 -38.01 -55.56 -10.99
N PHE A 126 -38.32 -55.31 -9.71
CA PHE A 126 -38.63 -56.36 -8.75
C PHE A 126 -39.76 -55.89 -7.83
N ALA A 127 -40.87 -56.62 -7.85
CA ALA A 127 -41.88 -56.62 -6.80
C ALA A 127 -42.02 -58.08 -6.32
N VAL A 128 -42.27 -58.22 -5.01
CA VAL A 128 -42.35 -59.44 -4.18
C VAL A 128 -43.26 -60.52 -4.76
#